data_AF-A0A1B6LU43-F1
#
_entry.id   AF-A0A1B6LU43-F1
#
_cell.length_a   1.000
_cell.length_b   1.000
_cell.length_c   1.000
_cell.angle_alpha   90.00
_cell.angle_beta   90.00
_cell.angle_gamma   90.00
#
_symmetry.space_group_name_H-M   'P 1'
#
loop_
_entity.id
_entity.type
_entity.pdbx_description
1 polymer ?
#
loop_
_entity_poly.entity_id
_entity_poly.type
_entity_poly.pdbx_seq_one_letter_code
_entity_poly.pdbx_strand_id
1 'polypeptide(L)'
;NALPPGAAIPDRHIHSAKCGLPLPSSIVQLYKDVPDTDGAPEDNPGQHNGRIRSFPHQRGNWSTYVYVPYTEEEGFPMLLCRLQKCAARSGVDLMTVPEPHVSLTRTVVLLHHWIDNFITSVRSKLGHLPR
;
A
#
# COMPACT_ATOMS: atom_id res chain seq x y z
N ASN A 1 10.77 73.77 12.62
CA ASN A 1 11.08 73.82 11.18
C ASN A 1 10.35 72.70 10.47
N ALA A 2 9.23 73.05 9.83
CA ALA A 2 8.41 72.13 9.05
C ALA A 2 9.14 71.72 7.76
N LEU A 3 9.07 70.44 7.38
CA LEU A 3 9.47 69.94 6.06
C LEU A 3 8.27 69.97 5.11
N PRO A 4 8.45 70.31 3.83
CA PRO A 4 7.36 70.57 2.89
C PRO A 4 6.79 69.28 2.26
N PRO A 5 5.52 69.30 1.80
CA PRO A 5 4.91 68.19 1.07
C PRO A 5 5.13 68.36 -0.44
N GLY A 6 5.49 67.28 -1.14
CA GLY A 6 5.43 67.22 -2.60
C GLY A 6 6.66 66.65 -3.28
N ALA A 7 6.74 65.32 -3.34
CA ALA A 7 7.41 64.63 -4.43
C ALA A 7 6.73 63.27 -4.63
N ALA A 8 6.02 63.13 -5.74
CA ALA A 8 5.38 61.89 -6.16
C ALA A 8 6.41 60.92 -6.77
N ILE A 9 6.45 59.72 -6.17
CA ILE A 9 6.67 58.33 -6.64
C ILE A 9 7.40 58.07 -7.99
N PRO A 10 8.14 56.95 -8.08
CA PRO A 10 7.68 55.93 -9.03
C PRO A 10 7.54 54.53 -8.43
N ASP A 11 6.58 53.82 -9.01
CA ASP A 11 6.06 52.49 -8.67
C ASP A 11 7.10 51.47 -8.20
N ARG A 12 6.86 50.90 -7.03
CA ARG A 12 7.50 49.64 -6.63
C ARG A 12 6.83 48.52 -7.42
N HIS A 13 7.45 48.13 -8.53
CA HIS A 13 7.19 46.84 -9.16
C HIS A 13 7.37 45.74 -8.10
N ILE A 14 6.26 45.14 -7.67
CA ILE A 14 6.27 43.90 -6.89
C ILE A 14 6.75 42.79 -7.84
N HIS A 15 8.05 42.53 -7.83
CA HIS A 15 8.58 41.30 -8.42
C HIS A 15 8.26 40.13 -7.48
N SER A 16 7.05 39.56 -7.65
CA SER A 16 6.74 38.21 -7.17
C SER A 16 7.48 37.21 -8.06
N ALA A 17 8.78 37.03 -7.84
CA ALA A 17 9.55 35.99 -8.50
C ALA A 17 9.26 34.63 -7.82
N LYS A 18 8.23 33.93 -8.30
CA LYS A 18 8.20 32.46 -8.25
C LYS A 18 9.30 31.95 -9.18
N CYS A 19 10.55 31.94 -8.71
CA CYS A 19 11.67 31.47 -9.52
C CYS A 19 11.85 29.96 -9.34
N GLY A 20 10.96 29.19 -9.96
CA GLY A 20 11.22 27.78 -10.25
C GLY A 20 11.94 27.70 -11.61
N LEU A 21 12.99 26.87 -11.70
CA LEU A 21 13.61 26.59 -12.99
C LEU A 21 12.58 25.94 -13.94
N PRO A 22 12.55 26.31 -15.24
CA PRO A 22 11.64 25.67 -16.18
C PRO A 22 12.00 24.19 -16.31
N LEU A 23 10.98 23.33 -16.29
CA LEU A 23 11.16 21.89 -16.46
C LEU A 23 11.81 21.61 -17.83
N PRO A 24 12.93 20.89 -17.90
CA PRO A 24 13.58 20.58 -19.18
C PRO A 24 12.63 19.91 -20.16
N SER A 25 12.66 20.35 -21.42
CA SER A 25 11.80 19.81 -22.49
C SER A 25 12.00 18.31 -22.72
N SER A 26 13.20 17.80 -22.46
CA SER A 26 13.51 16.38 -22.49
C SER A 26 12.68 15.59 -21.48
N ILE A 27 12.53 16.08 -20.25
CA ILE A 27 11.69 15.45 -19.23
C ILE A 27 10.21 15.54 -19.63
N VAL A 28 9.76 16.70 -20.11
CA VAL A 28 8.38 16.87 -20.58
C VAL A 28 8.05 15.86 -21.69
N GLN A 29 8.95 15.65 -22.65
CA GLN A 29 8.78 14.70 -23.75
C GLN A 29 8.66 13.24 -23.28
N LEU A 30 9.32 12.84 -22.19
CA LEU A 30 9.22 11.47 -21.66
C LEU A 30 7.79 11.08 -21.22
N TYR A 31 6.95 12.07 -20.90
CA TYR A 31 5.60 11.84 -20.37
C TYR A 31 4.48 12.28 -21.32
N LYS A 32 4.80 12.74 -22.55
CA LYS A 32 3.78 13.22 -23.52
C LYS A 32 2.84 12.12 -24.01
N ASP A 33 3.35 10.90 -24.09
CA ASP A 33 2.61 9.74 -24.62
C ASP A 33 2.22 8.76 -23.52
N VAL A 34 2.44 9.12 -22.24
CA VAL A 34 1.91 8.38 -21.10
C VAL A 34 0.50 8.91 -20.88
N PRO A 35 -0.55 8.13 -21.18
CA PRO A 35 -1.89 8.56 -20.84
C PRO A 35 -1.94 8.82 -19.33
N ASP A 36 -2.57 9.92 -18.92
CA ASP A 36 -2.86 10.24 -17.50
C ASP A 36 -3.76 9.18 -16.81
N THR A 37 -4.10 8.10 -17.50
CA THR A 37 -4.71 6.91 -16.92
C THR A 37 -3.64 6.00 -16.32
N ASP A 38 -3.11 6.40 -15.16
CA ASP A 38 -2.93 5.45 -14.06
C ASP A 38 -4.33 5.07 -13.52
N GLY A 39 -5.20 4.56 -14.41
CA GLY A 39 -6.48 4.01 -14.02
C GLY A 39 -6.16 2.76 -13.22
N ALA A 40 -6.27 2.85 -11.89
CA ALA A 40 -6.13 1.70 -11.02
C ALA A 40 -6.97 0.56 -11.61
N PRO A 41 -6.38 -0.61 -11.92
CA PRO A 41 -7.13 -1.72 -12.49
C PRO A 41 -8.37 -1.99 -11.62
N GLU A 42 -9.53 -2.10 -12.26
CA GLU A 42 -10.77 -2.37 -11.55
C GLU A 42 -10.64 -3.69 -10.78
N ASP A 43 -10.84 -3.64 -9.45
CA ASP A 43 -10.70 -4.82 -8.60
C ASP A 43 -11.89 -5.76 -8.86
N ASN A 44 -11.62 -6.93 -9.44
CA ASN A 44 -12.63 -7.95 -9.69
C ASN A 44 -12.56 -9.02 -8.58
N PRO A 45 -13.50 -9.06 -7.63
CA PRO A 45 -13.49 -10.04 -6.55
C PRO A 45 -13.52 -11.50 -7.05
N GLY A 46 -14.04 -11.76 -8.25
CA GLY A 46 -14.03 -13.07 -8.89
C GLY A 46 -12.62 -13.61 -9.15
N GLN A 47 -11.61 -12.74 -9.27
CA GLN A 47 -10.20 -13.14 -9.39
C GLN A 47 -9.58 -13.55 -8.04
N HIS A 48 -10.29 -13.35 -6.93
CA HIS A 48 -9.77 -13.48 -5.57
C HIS A 48 -10.71 -14.31 -4.66
N ASN A 49 -11.48 -15.25 -5.23
CA ASN A 49 -12.47 -16.07 -4.50
C ASN A 49 -13.48 -15.23 -3.70
N GLY A 50 -13.92 -14.10 -4.25
CA GLY A 50 -14.85 -13.17 -3.61
C GLY A 50 -14.23 -12.31 -2.50
N ARG A 51 -12.92 -12.41 -2.24
CA ARG A 51 -12.24 -11.57 -1.26
C ARG A 51 -12.22 -10.12 -1.76
N ILE A 52 -12.60 -9.21 -0.88
CA ILE A 52 -12.57 -7.76 -1.12
C ILE A 52 -11.22 -7.22 -0.65
N ARG A 53 -10.52 -6.47 -1.50
CA ARG A 53 -9.27 -5.80 -1.10
C ARG A 53 -9.56 -4.62 -0.17
N SER A 54 -8.76 -4.48 0.88
CA SER A 54 -8.86 -3.34 1.80
C SER A 54 -8.35 -2.03 1.19
N PHE A 55 -7.48 -2.10 0.18
CA PHE A 55 -6.93 -0.96 -0.53
C PHE A 55 -6.63 -1.32 -1.99
N PRO A 56 -6.79 -0.37 -2.93
CA PRO A 56 -6.49 -0.60 -4.35
C PRO A 56 -4.99 -0.82 -4.57
N HIS A 57 -4.64 -1.54 -5.63
CA HIS A 57 -3.24 -1.67 -6.03
C HIS A 57 -2.72 -0.34 -6.57
N GLN A 58 -1.51 0.04 -6.14
CA GLN A 58 -0.77 1.17 -6.69
C GLN A 58 0.65 0.70 -6.99
N ARG A 59 1.24 1.21 -8.08
CA ARG A 59 2.59 0.84 -8.48
C ARG A 59 3.59 1.20 -7.37
N GLY A 60 4.38 0.21 -6.94
CA GLY A 60 5.36 0.38 -5.87
C GLY A 60 4.82 0.11 -4.46
N ASN A 61 3.50 -0.05 -4.30
CA ASN A 61 2.87 -0.47 -3.04
C ASN A 61 2.76 -1.99 -2.98
N TRP A 62 3.20 -2.55 -1.87
CA TRP A 62 3.13 -3.98 -1.56
C TRP A 62 2.18 -4.22 -0.39
N SER A 63 1.28 -5.18 -0.56
CA SER A 63 0.44 -5.67 0.53
C SER A 63 1.29 -6.54 1.45
N THR A 64 1.45 -6.11 2.69
CA THR A 64 2.35 -6.74 3.66
C THR A 64 1.65 -7.01 4.97
N TYR A 65 1.91 -8.17 5.56
CA TYR A 65 1.48 -8.55 6.90
C TYR A 65 2.50 -9.52 7.50
N VAL A 66 2.50 -9.65 8.82
CA VAL A 66 3.34 -10.61 9.56
C VAL A 66 2.43 -11.65 10.19
N TYR A 67 2.86 -12.92 10.15
CA TYR A 67 2.09 -14.05 10.66
C TYR A 67 3.01 -15.13 11.23
N VAL A 68 2.43 -16.02 12.03
CA VAL A 68 3.02 -17.29 12.45
C VAL A 68 2.41 -18.40 11.59
N PRO A 69 3.20 -19.14 10.78
CA PRO A 69 2.67 -20.24 9.99
C PRO A 69 2.17 -21.36 10.90
N TYR A 70 1.08 -22.00 10.50
CA TYR A 70 0.67 -23.25 11.12
C TYR A 70 1.64 -24.37 10.72
N THR A 71 2.11 -25.13 11.70
CA THR A 71 2.87 -26.36 11.47
C THR A 71 1.91 -27.54 11.46
N GLU A 72 2.03 -28.43 10.49
CA GLU A 72 1.15 -29.59 10.37
C GLU A 72 1.14 -30.44 11.65
N GLU A 73 -0.07 -30.70 12.15
CA GLU A 73 -0.34 -31.54 13.30
C GLU A 73 -1.29 -32.66 12.90
N GLU A 74 -1.09 -33.84 13.49
CA GLU A 74 -1.96 -34.99 13.25
C GLU A 74 -3.41 -34.65 13.65
N GLY A 75 -4.35 -34.91 12.75
CA GLY A 75 -5.78 -34.72 13.01
C GLY A 75 -6.36 -33.36 12.65
N PHE A 76 -5.56 -32.31 12.43
CA PHE A 76 -6.09 -31.02 11.98
C PHE A 76 -6.79 -31.10 10.61
N PRO A 77 -6.25 -31.79 9.58
CA PRO A 77 -6.98 -31.98 8.32
C PRO A 77 -8.29 -32.76 8.49
N MET A 78 -8.32 -33.72 9.41
CA MET A 78 -9.53 -34.49 9.74
C MET A 78 -10.60 -33.60 10.36
N LEU A 79 -10.19 -32.69 11.26
CA LEU A 79 -11.06 -31.70 11.86
C LEU A 79 -11.64 -30.76 10.79
N LEU A 80 -10.81 -30.20 9.90
CA LEU A 80 -11.27 -29.34 8.81
C LEU A 80 -12.30 -30.05 7.91
N CYS A 81 -12.01 -31.29 7.52
CA CYS A 81 -12.94 -32.10 6.73
C CYS A 81 -14.29 -32.32 7.44
N ARG A 82 -14.27 -32.58 8.75
CA ARG A 82 -15.52 -32.71 9.54
C ARG A 82 -16.28 -31.39 9.63
N LEU A 83 -15.60 -30.28 9.86
CA LEU A 83 -16.20 -28.94 9.90
C LEU A 83 -16.86 -28.59 8.57
N GLN A 84 -16.18 -28.83 7.45
CA GLN A 84 -16.73 -28.62 6.10
C GLN A 84 -17.99 -29.45 5.87
N LYS A 85 -17.97 -30.74 6.23
CA LYS A 85 -19.15 -31.61 6.10
C LYS A 85 -20.33 -31.12 6.94
N CYS A 86 -20.08 -30.65 8.17
CA CYS A 86 -21.11 -30.10 9.04
C CYS A 86 -21.69 -28.78 8.49
N ALA A 87 -20.83 -27.90 7.97
CA ALA A 87 -21.24 -26.64 7.36
C ALA A 87 -22.07 -26.86 6.09
N ALA A 88 -21.65 -27.79 5.24
CA ALA A 88 -22.36 -28.14 4.00
C ALA A 88 -23.79 -28.65 4.30
N ARG A 89 -23.99 -29.44 5.36
CA ARG A 89 -25.32 -29.86 5.83
C ARG A 89 -26.21 -28.70 6.25
N SER A 90 -25.61 -27.59 6.64
CA SER A 90 -26.30 -26.35 7.03
C SER A 90 -26.44 -25.37 5.86
N GLY A 91 -26.07 -25.77 4.64
CA GLY A 91 -26.11 -24.92 3.45
C GLY A 91 -24.97 -23.90 3.37
N VAL A 92 -23.92 -24.04 4.18
CA VAL A 92 -22.76 -23.14 4.19
C VAL A 92 -21.59 -23.81 3.47
N ASP A 93 -21.10 -23.17 2.42
CA ASP A 93 -19.91 -23.62 1.69
C ASP A 93 -18.64 -23.05 2.35
N LEU A 94 -17.80 -23.94 2.91
CA LEU A 94 -16.54 -23.56 3.56
C LEU A 94 -15.36 -23.95 2.69
N MET A 95 -14.51 -22.98 2.36
CA MET A 95 -13.24 -23.23 1.67
C MET A 95 -12.09 -23.46 2.65
N THR A 96 -11.29 -24.48 2.39
CA THR A 96 -10.05 -24.73 3.13
C THR A 96 -8.99 -23.72 2.72
N VAL A 97 -8.30 -23.14 3.70
CA VAL A 97 -7.13 -22.28 3.45
C VAL A 97 -5.90 -23.16 3.23
N PRO A 98 -5.17 -23.04 2.10
CA PRO A 98 -4.00 -23.87 1.81
C PRO A 98 -2.84 -23.70 2.81
N GLU A 99 -2.63 -22.46 3.29
CA GLU A 99 -1.57 -22.11 4.23
C GLU A 99 -2.18 -21.45 5.48
N PRO A 100 -2.71 -22.24 6.43
CA PRO A 100 -3.25 -21.71 7.67
C PRO A 100 -2.16 -20.97 8.45
N HIS A 101 -2.54 -19.88 9.11
CA HIS A 101 -1.62 -19.07 9.89
C HIS A 101 -2.37 -18.22 10.92
N VAL A 102 -1.63 -17.73 11.90
CA VAL A 102 -2.10 -16.74 12.86
C VAL A 102 -1.49 -15.39 12.50
N SER A 103 -2.31 -14.43 12.08
CA SER A 103 -1.85 -13.08 11.76
C SER A 103 -1.42 -12.34 13.03
N LEU A 104 -0.24 -11.70 12.98
CA LEU A 104 0.27 -10.83 14.05
C LEU A 104 0.03 -9.35 13.75
N THR A 105 -0.24 -9.01 12.49
CA THR A 105 -0.56 -7.66 12.05
C THR A 105 -1.77 -7.67 11.14
N ARG A 106 -2.38 -6.49 10.96
CA ARG A 106 -3.25 -6.24 9.81
C ARG A 106 -2.42 -6.21 8.52
N THR A 107 -3.11 -6.32 7.39
CA THR A 107 -2.52 -6.04 6.08
C THR A 107 -2.31 -4.54 5.94
N VAL A 108 -1.05 -4.15 5.71
CA VAL A 108 -0.62 -2.76 5.52
C VAL A 108 0.03 -2.60 4.15
N VAL A 109 0.11 -1.36 3.68
CA VAL A 109 0.88 -1.02 2.48
C VAL A 109 2.33 -0.75 2.88
N LEU A 110 3.26 -1.44 2.23
CA LEU A 110 4.69 -1.19 2.33
C LEU A 110 5.24 -0.75 0.96
N LEU A 111 6.04 0.30 0.93
CA LEU A 111 6.70 0.71 -0.31
C LEU A 111 7.80 -0.28 -0.67
N HIS A 112 7.96 -0.58 -1.96
CA HIS A 112 8.93 -1.57 -2.44
C HIS A 112 10.34 -1.37 -1.86
N HIS A 113 10.82 -0.11 -1.83
CA HIS A 113 12.15 0.23 -1.35
C HIS A 113 12.32 0.07 0.18
N TRP A 114 11.25 -0.22 0.93
CA TRP A 114 11.31 -0.47 2.38
C TRP A 114 11.25 -1.96 2.73
N ILE A 115 11.00 -2.86 1.76
CA ILE A 115 10.80 -4.29 2.03
C ILE A 115 12.00 -4.88 2.77
N ASP A 116 13.22 -4.68 2.27
CA ASP A 116 14.41 -5.30 2.85
C ASP A 116 14.73 -4.79 4.26
N ASN A 117 14.60 -3.47 4.47
CA ASN A 117 14.78 -2.85 5.78
C ASN A 117 13.72 -3.32 6.78
N PHE A 118 12.47 -3.44 6.33
CA PHE A 118 11.37 -3.94 7.14
C PHE A 118 11.61 -5.39 7.56
N ILE A 119 11.97 -6.28 6.62
CA ILE A 119 12.28 -7.68 6.90
C ILE A 119 13.44 -7.79 7.90
N THR A 120 14.51 -7.02 7.68
CA THR A 120 15.69 -7.02 8.55
C THR A 120 15.34 -6.57 9.97
N SER A 121 14.56 -5.50 10.11
CA SER A 121 14.08 -4.99 11.40
C SER A 121 13.22 -6.02 12.13
N VAL A 122 12.23 -6.60 11.44
CA VAL A 122 11.34 -7.63 12.02
C VAL A 122 12.14 -8.84 12.48
N ARG A 123 13.06 -9.35 11.66
CA ARG A 123 13.92 -10.49 12.02
C ARG A 123 14.83 -10.18 13.20
N SER A 124 15.42 -8.98 13.26
CA SER A 124 16.24 -8.58 14.41
C SER A 124 15.43 -8.52 15.70
N LYS A 125 14.18 -8.02 15.63
CA LYS A 125 13.31 -7.91 16.80
C LYS A 125 12.68 -9.22 17.23
N LEU A 126 12.40 -10.15 16.31
CA LEU A 126 11.75 -11.43 16.63
C LEU A 126 12.74 -12.60 16.75
N GLY A 127 13.99 -12.44 16.30
CA GLY A 127 14.96 -13.54 16.22
C GLY A 127 15.41 -14.11 17.57
N HIS A 128 15.07 -13.46 18.68
CA HIS A 128 15.33 -13.95 20.04
C HIS A 128 14.20 -14.82 20.60
N LEU A 129 13.05 -14.89 19.91
CA LEU A 129 11.94 -15.74 20.33
C LEU A 129 12.29 -17.22 20.08
N PRO A 130 11.89 -18.12 20.99
CA PRO A 130 12.03 -19.55 20.76
C PRO A 130 11.24 -19.96 19.52
N ARG A 131 11.76 -20.98 18.83
CA ARG A 131 11.10 -21.59 17.67
C ARG A 131 10.06 -22.60 18.09
#